data_AF-A0A165KAR5-F1
#
_entry.id   AF-A0A165KAR5-F1
#
_cell.length_a   1.000
_cell.length_b   1.000
_cell.length_c   1.000
_cell.angle_alpha   90.00
_cell.angle_beta   90.00
_cell.angle_gamma   90.00
#
_symmetry.space_group_name_H-M   'P 1'
#
loop_
_entity.id
_entity.type
_entity.pdbx_description
1 polymer ?
#
loop_
_entity_poly.entity_id
_entity_poly.type
_entity_poly.pdbx_seq_one_letter_code
_entity_poly.pdbx_strand_id
1 'polypeptide(L)'
;MNRVHYDSHQLDELVLQMMETEQVGERVYRAALACAHHPALKKEWQGYLRDSQAHQGVVRRMCDALGLDPDAPTAARAVTRQLGDTWVQAIETAQRTCDPDTAQRVACECVLHTETSNHAQWELLGRVARVAVGDVGQTLKAAFKAVEKNEEHHLHHIQGWHRELAIQALGLPAVLPPPEAGKKMGQGLGGTPRAEPQVALH
;
A
#
# COMPACT_ATOMS: atom_id res chain seq x y z
N MET A 1 -20.54 -0.21 -31.43
CA MET A 1 -19.81 0.18 -30.20
C MET A 1 -18.36 -0.17 -30.42
N ASN A 2 -17.45 0.82 -30.51
CA ASN A 2 -16.02 0.52 -30.49
C ASN A 2 -15.72 -0.15 -29.15
N ARG A 3 -15.25 -1.40 -29.18
CA ARG A 3 -14.72 -2.06 -27.99
C ARG A 3 -13.56 -1.19 -27.50
N VAL A 4 -13.65 -0.68 -26.27
CA VAL A 4 -12.50 -0.06 -25.62
C VAL A 4 -11.41 -1.12 -25.58
N HIS A 5 -10.28 -0.83 -26.22
CA HIS A 5 -9.16 -1.74 -26.34
C HIS A 5 -8.11 -1.32 -25.31
N TYR A 6 -7.68 -2.23 -24.45
CA TYR A 6 -6.48 -2.09 -23.64
C TYR A 6 -5.35 -2.87 -24.31
N ASP A 7 -4.11 -2.47 -24.10
CA ASP A 7 -2.95 -3.21 -24.61
C ASP A 7 -2.68 -4.41 -23.69
N SER A 8 -2.75 -5.64 -24.24
CA SER A 8 -2.55 -6.87 -23.48
C SER A 8 -1.11 -7.01 -22.99
N HIS A 9 -0.12 -6.56 -23.75
CA HIS A 9 1.27 -6.58 -23.29
C HIS A 9 1.46 -5.63 -22.10
N GLN A 10 0.79 -4.47 -22.10
CA GLN A 10 0.84 -3.56 -20.95
C GLN A 10 0.08 -4.11 -19.74
N LEU A 11 -0.97 -4.91 -19.95
CA LEU A 11 -1.63 -5.64 -18.86
C LEU A 11 -0.68 -6.67 -18.25
N ASP A 12 0.05 -7.42 -19.08
CA ASP A 12 1.01 -8.43 -18.60
C ASP A 12 2.10 -7.79 -17.74
N GLU A 13 2.69 -6.68 -18.21
CA GLU A 13 3.67 -5.91 -17.43
C GLU A 13 3.08 -5.37 -16.13
N LEU A 14 1.85 -4.83 -16.15
CA LEU A 14 1.18 -4.35 -14.94
C LEU A 14 1.04 -5.48 -13.91
N VAL A 15 0.56 -6.67 -14.31
CA VAL A 15 0.35 -7.79 -13.39
C VAL A 15 1.67 -8.30 -12.82
N LEU A 16 2.74 -8.35 -13.62
CA LEU A 16 4.08 -8.72 -13.15
C LEU A 16 4.68 -7.68 -12.19
N GLN A 17 4.45 -6.39 -12.44
CA GLN A 17 4.84 -5.33 -11.51
C GLN A 17 4.03 -5.40 -10.21
N MET A 18 2.73 -5.69 -10.26
CA MET A 18 1.90 -5.91 -9.07
C MET A 18 2.42 -7.06 -8.22
N MET A 19 2.85 -8.16 -8.84
CA MET A 19 3.45 -9.28 -8.11
C MET A 19 4.70 -8.83 -7.33
N GLU A 20 5.55 -8.01 -7.96
CA GLU A 20 6.71 -7.42 -7.29
C GLU A 20 6.33 -6.41 -6.21
N THR A 21 5.31 -5.56 -6.44
CA THR A 21 4.84 -4.58 -5.45
C THR A 21 4.37 -5.28 -4.18
N GLU A 22 3.62 -6.39 -4.29
CA GLU A 22 3.18 -7.16 -3.11
C GLU A 22 4.36 -7.85 -2.40
N GLN A 23 5.38 -8.31 -3.14
CA GLN A 23 6.61 -8.85 -2.55
C GLN A 23 7.46 -7.78 -1.87
N VAL A 24 7.53 -6.57 -2.45
CA VAL A 24 8.16 -5.39 -1.85
C VAL A 24 7.40 -4.99 -0.59
N GLY A 25 6.07 -4.95 -0.64
CA GLY A 25 5.21 -4.62 0.50
C GLY A 25 5.52 -5.50 1.70
N GLU A 26 5.53 -6.83 1.52
CA GLU A 26 5.94 -7.77 2.57
C GLU A 26 7.30 -7.42 3.20
N ARG A 27 8.32 -7.09 2.38
CA ARG A 27 9.66 -6.76 2.88
C ARG A 27 9.68 -5.43 3.63
N VAL A 28 9.01 -4.41 3.09
CA VAL A 28 8.85 -3.10 3.73
C VAL A 28 8.13 -3.26 5.07
N TYR A 29 7.05 -4.04 5.14
CA TYR A 29 6.33 -4.29 6.39
C TYR A 29 7.18 -4.97 7.45
N ARG A 30 7.99 -5.96 7.06
CA ARG A 30 8.90 -6.63 7.99
C ARG A 30 9.94 -5.68 8.56
N ALA A 31 10.54 -4.84 7.71
CA ALA A 31 11.49 -3.82 8.14
C ALA A 31 10.81 -2.78 9.05
N ALA A 32 9.64 -2.28 8.64
CA ALA A 32 8.87 -1.29 9.39
C ALA A 32 8.46 -1.80 10.78
N LEU A 33 8.02 -3.06 10.89
CA LEU A 33 7.67 -3.70 12.16
C LEU A 33 8.83 -3.79 13.15
N ALA A 34 10.08 -3.77 12.66
CA ALA A 34 11.27 -3.71 13.50
C ALA A 34 11.54 -2.31 14.07
N CYS A 35 10.98 -1.26 13.46
CA CYS A 35 11.02 0.13 13.94
C CYS A 35 9.77 0.53 14.74
N ALA A 36 8.64 -0.18 14.59
CA ALA A 36 7.39 0.17 15.24
C ALA A 36 7.41 -0.05 16.76
N HIS A 37 7.28 1.04 17.52
CA HIS A 37 7.12 1.02 18.98
C HIS A 37 5.74 1.48 19.43
N HIS A 38 4.99 2.23 18.62
CA HIS A 38 3.59 2.55 18.92
C HIS A 38 2.70 1.29 18.76
N PRO A 39 2.01 0.81 19.82
CA PRO A 39 1.32 -0.50 19.77
C PRO A 39 0.23 -0.61 18.70
N ALA A 40 -0.57 0.46 18.52
CA ALA A 40 -1.63 0.47 17.51
C ALA A 40 -1.06 0.41 16.08
N LEU A 41 -0.05 1.24 15.75
CA LEU A 41 0.65 1.21 14.47
C LEU A 41 1.23 -0.18 14.17
N LYS A 42 1.92 -0.76 15.16
CA LYS A 42 2.49 -2.11 15.04
C LYS A 42 1.42 -3.15 14.70
N LYS A 43 0.25 -3.07 15.34
CA LYS A 43 -0.88 -3.95 15.07
C LYS A 43 -1.43 -3.77 13.64
N GLU A 44 -1.50 -2.54 13.13
CA GLU A 44 -1.95 -2.27 11.77
C GLU A 44 -0.97 -2.82 10.73
N TRP A 45 0.33 -2.56 10.86
CA TRP A 45 1.33 -3.10 9.94
C TRP A 45 1.41 -4.63 9.96
N GLN A 46 1.12 -5.28 11.10
CA GLN A 46 0.93 -6.73 11.13
C GLN A 46 -0.29 -7.18 10.31
N GLY A 47 -1.34 -6.37 10.25
CA GLY A 47 -2.48 -6.56 9.35
C GLY A 47 -2.07 -6.44 7.90
N TYR A 48 -1.39 -5.34 7.54
CA TYR A 48 -0.98 -5.08 6.17
C TYR A 48 -0.05 -6.17 5.64
N LEU A 49 0.88 -6.65 6.48
CA LEU A 49 1.74 -7.79 6.15
C LEU A 49 0.93 -9.05 5.80
N ARG A 50 -0.10 -9.39 6.59
CA ARG A 50 -0.94 -10.57 6.31
C ARG A 50 -1.75 -10.39 5.03
N ASP A 51 -2.28 -9.19 4.82
CA ASP A 51 -3.09 -8.87 3.64
C ASP A 51 -2.22 -8.94 2.37
N SER A 52 -1.04 -8.31 2.37
CA SER A 52 -0.12 -8.35 1.23
C SER A 52 0.33 -9.78 0.89
N GLN A 53 0.60 -10.63 1.90
CA GLN A 53 0.86 -12.06 1.66
C GLN A 53 -0.33 -12.79 1.01
N ALA A 54 -1.57 -12.44 1.38
CA ALA A 54 -2.75 -12.99 0.74
C ALA A 54 -2.95 -12.44 -0.68
N HIS A 55 -2.63 -11.17 -0.90
CA HIS A 55 -2.72 -10.48 -2.19
C HIS A 55 -1.71 -11.03 -3.21
N GLN A 56 -0.50 -11.42 -2.78
CA GLN A 56 0.42 -12.21 -3.61
C GLN A 56 -0.28 -13.45 -4.20
N GLY A 57 -1.11 -14.14 -3.42
CA GLY A 57 -1.91 -15.27 -3.90
C GLY A 57 -3.00 -14.88 -4.91
N VAL A 58 -3.57 -13.68 -4.79
CA VAL A 58 -4.50 -13.12 -5.78
C VAL A 58 -3.78 -12.83 -7.10
N VAL A 59 -2.61 -12.19 -7.04
CA VAL A 59 -1.82 -11.86 -8.22
C VAL A 59 -1.32 -13.11 -8.94
N ARG A 60 -0.84 -14.14 -8.23
CA ARG A 60 -0.44 -15.41 -8.85
C ARG A 60 -1.59 -16.06 -9.65
N ARG A 61 -2.81 -16.04 -9.12
CA ARG A 61 -3.99 -16.54 -9.86
C ARG A 61 -4.29 -15.71 -11.11
N MET A 62 -4.01 -14.40 -11.09
CA MET A 62 -4.10 -13.58 -12.30
C MET A 62 -3.02 -13.96 -13.31
N CYS A 63 -1.77 -14.17 -12.86
CA CYS A 63 -0.69 -14.66 -13.71
C CYS A 63 -1.09 -15.99 -14.38
N ASP A 64 -1.59 -16.96 -13.62
CA ASP A 64 -2.03 -18.26 -14.15
C ASP A 64 -3.10 -18.10 -15.25
N ALA A 65 -4.10 -17.25 -15.01
CA ALA A 65 -5.19 -17.01 -15.96
C ALA A 65 -4.73 -16.27 -17.23
N LEU A 66 -3.66 -15.49 -17.15
CA LEU A 66 -3.03 -14.78 -18.27
C LEU A 66 -1.93 -15.62 -18.95
N GLY A 67 -1.57 -16.78 -18.39
CA GLY A 67 -0.47 -17.60 -18.89
C GLY A 67 0.92 -17.00 -18.62
N LEU A 68 1.03 -16.18 -17.58
CA LEU A 68 2.28 -15.53 -17.17
C LEU A 68 3.00 -16.34 -16.10
N ASP A 69 4.33 -16.36 -16.18
CA ASP A 69 5.16 -16.77 -15.05
C ASP A 69 5.21 -15.61 -14.03
N PRO A 70 4.68 -15.77 -12.80
CA PRO A 70 4.73 -14.71 -11.79
C PRO A 70 6.17 -14.32 -11.42
N ASP A 71 7.16 -15.16 -11.74
CA ASP A 71 8.57 -14.91 -11.50
C ASP A 71 9.34 -14.41 -12.74
N ALA A 72 8.64 -14.09 -13.84
CA ALA A 72 9.25 -13.52 -15.05
C ALA A 72 10.08 -12.24 -14.76
N PRO A 73 11.34 -12.16 -15.23
CA PRO A 73 12.26 -11.06 -14.93
C PRO A 73 12.17 -9.93 -15.97
N THR A 74 11.06 -9.18 -16.01
CA THR A 74 10.91 -8.04 -16.94
C THR A 74 11.69 -6.82 -16.46
N ALA A 75 12.05 -5.93 -17.38
CA ALA A 75 12.77 -4.69 -17.05
C ALA A 75 11.93 -3.78 -16.13
N ALA A 76 10.62 -3.68 -16.38
CA ALA A 76 9.73 -2.86 -15.55
C ALA A 76 9.60 -3.43 -14.13
N ARG A 77 9.54 -4.77 -13.99
CA ARG A 77 9.56 -5.44 -12.69
C ARG A 77 10.87 -5.21 -11.93
N ALA A 78 12.01 -5.26 -12.62
CA ALA A 78 13.31 -5.00 -12.01
C ALA A 78 13.41 -3.56 -11.45
N VAL A 79 12.83 -2.58 -12.14
CA VAL A 79 12.76 -1.19 -11.65
C VAL A 79 11.86 -1.10 -10.40
N THR A 80 10.69 -1.74 -10.40
CA THR A 80 9.81 -1.83 -9.22
C THR A 80 10.55 -2.42 -8.02
N ARG A 81 11.30 -3.50 -8.23
CA ARG A 81 12.14 -4.12 -7.20
C ARG A 81 13.16 -3.14 -6.63
N GLN A 82 13.90 -2.45 -7.50
CA GLN A 82 14.94 -1.51 -7.09
C GLN A 82 14.40 -0.36 -6.23
N LEU A 83 13.23 0.17 -6.57
CA LEU A 83 12.55 1.19 -5.76
C LEU A 83 12.19 0.63 -4.39
N GLY A 84 11.62 -0.58 -4.35
CA GLY A 84 11.31 -1.29 -3.10
C GLY A 84 12.52 -1.56 -2.22
N ASP A 85 13.62 -2.01 -2.81
CA ASP A 85 14.89 -2.27 -2.12
C ASP A 85 15.43 -0.97 -1.49
N THR A 86 15.27 0.16 -2.17
CA THR A 86 15.64 1.48 -1.66
C THR A 86 14.82 1.86 -0.42
N TRP A 87 13.51 1.61 -0.42
CA TRP A 87 12.66 1.86 0.75
C TRP A 87 13.07 0.97 1.93
N VAL A 88 13.29 -0.32 1.71
CA VAL A 88 13.77 -1.24 2.78
C VAL A 88 15.10 -0.75 3.34
N GLN A 89 16.05 -0.38 2.48
CA GLN A 89 17.35 0.13 2.90
C GLN A 89 17.25 1.43 3.71
N ALA A 90 16.31 2.31 3.37
CA ALA A 90 16.08 3.55 4.11
C ALA A 90 15.58 3.25 5.54
N ILE A 91 14.65 2.31 5.70
CA ILE A 91 14.15 1.87 7.02
C ILE A 91 15.29 1.30 7.87
N GLU A 92 16.06 0.36 7.31
CA GLU A 92 17.16 -0.28 8.03
C GLU A 92 18.27 0.71 8.40
N THR A 93 18.52 1.69 7.54
CA THR A 93 19.50 2.75 7.83
C THR A 93 19.01 3.60 8.99
N ALA A 94 17.76 4.08 8.94
CA ALA A 94 17.18 4.87 10.04
C ALA A 94 17.16 4.08 11.36
N GLN A 95 16.85 2.78 11.32
CA GLN A 95 16.91 1.91 12.50
C GLN A 95 18.30 1.87 13.14
N ARG A 96 19.37 1.89 12.34
CA ARG A 96 20.75 1.83 12.83
C ARG A 96 21.30 3.18 13.29
N THR A 97 20.87 4.27 12.65
CA THR A 97 21.54 5.57 12.78
C THR A 97 20.73 6.65 13.50
N CYS A 98 19.41 6.49 13.61
CA CYS A 98 18.52 7.49 14.18
C CYS A 98 17.97 7.05 15.56
N ASP A 99 17.37 7.99 16.28
CA ASP A 99 16.56 7.68 17.45
C ASP A 99 15.29 6.88 17.07
N PRO A 100 14.68 6.13 18.02
CA PRO A 100 13.53 5.29 17.74
C PRO A 100 12.33 6.01 17.11
N ASP A 101 12.04 7.24 17.52
CA ASP A 101 10.90 8.00 16.99
C ASP A 101 11.17 8.39 15.52
N THR A 102 12.38 8.86 15.22
CA THR A 102 12.79 9.14 13.83
C THR A 102 12.78 7.88 12.96
N ALA A 103 13.26 6.74 13.46
CA ALA A 103 13.24 5.47 12.74
C ALA A 103 11.80 5.00 12.42
N GLN A 104 10.87 5.15 13.37
CA GLN A 104 9.45 4.83 13.15
C GLN A 104 8.82 5.76 12.10
N ARG A 105 9.18 7.06 12.07
CA ARG A 105 8.68 8.00 11.04
C ARG A 105 9.16 7.64 9.65
N VAL A 106 10.46 7.35 9.49
CA VAL A 106 11.02 6.92 8.19
C VAL A 106 10.36 5.62 7.72
N ALA A 107 10.14 4.67 8.63
CA ALA A 107 9.37 3.46 8.33
C ALA A 107 7.94 3.79 7.85
N CYS A 108 7.26 4.72 8.52
CA CYS A 108 5.92 5.14 8.14
C CYS A 108 5.86 5.81 6.76
N GLU A 109 6.85 6.62 6.40
CA GLU A 109 6.96 7.25 5.08
C GLU A 109 7.23 6.22 3.98
N CYS A 110 8.11 5.25 4.22
CA CYS A 110 8.37 4.15 3.28
C CYS A 110 7.13 3.26 3.06
N VAL A 111 6.35 2.99 4.12
CA VAL A 111 5.07 2.30 3.99
C VAL A 111 4.07 3.14 3.18
N LEU A 112 4.00 4.45 3.39
CA LEU A 112 3.13 5.33 2.59
C LEU A 112 3.47 5.30 1.10
N HIS A 113 4.76 5.32 0.74
CA HIS A 113 5.19 5.20 -0.67
C HIS A 113 4.81 3.85 -1.29
N THR A 114 4.95 2.78 -0.52
CA THR A 114 4.57 1.42 -0.92
C THR A 114 3.07 1.37 -1.20
N GLU A 115 2.25 1.81 -0.26
CA GLU A 115 0.78 1.80 -0.38
C GLU A 115 0.25 2.73 -1.47
N THR A 116 0.89 3.87 -1.67
CA THR A 116 0.53 4.77 -2.78
C THR A 116 0.75 4.08 -4.13
N SER A 117 1.84 3.31 -4.25
CA SER A 117 2.17 2.59 -5.48
C SER A 117 1.25 1.38 -5.69
N ASN A 118 0.99 0.60 -4.63
CA ASN A 118 0.13 -0.59 -4.68
C ASN A 118 -1.31 -0.22 -5.03
N HIS A 119 -1.87 0.77 -4.32
CA HIS A 119 -3.23 1.25 -4.56
C HIS A 119 -3.40 1.76 -6.00
N ALA A 120 -2.44 2.52 -6.53
CA ALA A 120 -2.49 3.02 -7.90
C ALA A 120 -2.51 1.89 -8.95
N GLN A 121 -1.75 0.82 -8.74
CA GLN A 121 -1.74 -0.34 -9.63
C GLN A 121 -3.06 -1.11 -9.57
N TRP A 122 -3.60 -1.34 -8.37
CA TRP A 122 -4.90 -1.99 -8.20
C TRP A 122 -6.03 -1.17 -8.82
N GLU A 123 -6.06 0.15 -8.65
CA GLU A 123 -7.03 1.03 -9.32
C GLU A 123 -6.92 0.98 -10.85
N LEU A 124 -5.70 0.93 -11.39
CA LEU A 124 -5.47 0.78 -12.82
C LEU A 124 -5.98 -0.58 -13.32
N LEU A 125 -5.71 -1.66 -12.59
CA LEU A 125 -6.28 -2.98 -12.87
C LEU A 125 -7.81 -2.94 -12.87
N GLY A 126 -8.42 -2.26 -11.90
CA GLY A 126 -9.86 -2.05 -11.81
C GLY A 126 -10.44 -1.36 -13.05
N ARG A 127 -9.71 -0.40 -13.64
CA ARG A 127 -10.10 0.25 -14.91
C ARG A 127 -10.06 -0.74 -16.08
N VAL A 128 -9.00 -1.56 -16.19
CA VAL A 128 -8.91 -2.60 -17.22
C VAL A 128 -10.02 -3.64 -17.04
N ALA A 129 -10.28 -4.06 -15.80
CA ALA A 129 -11.32 -5.02 -15.45
C ALA A 129 -12.72 -4.57 -15.90
N ARG A 130 -13.02 -3.26 -15.89
CA ARG A 130 -14.32 -2.72 -16.36
C ARG A 130 -14.55 -2.91 -17.85
N VAL A 131 -13.49 -2.90 -18.66
CA VAL A 131 -13.59 -2.99 -20.13
C VAL A 131 -13.21 -4.36 -20.69
N ALA A 132 -12.43 -5.14 -19.94
CA ALA A 132 -12.07 -6.50 -20.30
C ALA A 132 -13.30 -7.43 -20.34
N VAL A 133 -13.29 -8.33 -21.33
CA VAL A 133 -14.36 -9.28 -21.61
C VAL A 133 -13.85 -10.72 -21.49
N GLY A 134 -14.77 -11.69 -21.51
CA GLY A 134 -14.41 -13.11 -21.42
C GLY A 134 -13.80 -13.47 -20.07
N ASP A 135 -12.97 -14.52 -20.07
CA ASP A 135 -12.41 -15.10 -18.85
C ASP A 135 -11.37 -14.19 -18.19
N VAL A 136 -10.59 -13.46 -19.00
CA VAL A 136 -9.67 -12.42 -18.51
C VAL A 136 -10.46 -11.36 -17.72
N GLY A 137 -11.53 -10.80 -18.31
CA GLY A 137 -12.34 -9.79 -17.64
C GLY A 137 -12.99 -10.27 -16.35
N GLN A 138 -13.43 -11.54 -16.29
CA GLN A 138 -13.96 -12.14 -15.06
C GLN A 138 -12.88 -12.27 -13.99
N THR A 139 -11.69 -12.72 -14.36
CA THR A 139 -10.55 -12.89 -13.45
C THR A 139 -10.13 -11.55 -12.85
N LEU A 140 -9.94 -10.53 -13.68
CA LEU A 140 -9.51 -9.20 -13.21
C LEU A 140 -10.55 -8.57 -12.26
N LYS A 141 -11.85 -8.70 -12.57
CA LYS A 141 -12.93 -8.20 -11.69
C LYS A 141 -12.94 -8.91 -10.35
N ALA A 142 -12.75 -10.23 -10.35
CA ALA A 142 -12.72 -11.02 -9.13
C ALA A 142 -11.51 -10.67 -8.26
N ALA A 143 -10.33 -10.51 -8.88
CA ALA A 143 -9.10 -10.10 -8.21
C ALA A 143 -9.23 -8.70 -7.59
N PHE A 144 -9.64 -7.70 -8.37
CA PHE A 144 -9.81 -6.33 -7.89
C PHE A 144 -10.81 -6.26 -6.71
N LYS A 145 -11.97 -6.92 -6.85
CA LYS A 145 -12.98 -6.98 -5.77
C LYS A 145 -12.47 -7.63 -4.48
N ALA A 146 -11.51 -8.55 -4.57
CA ALA A 146 -10.98 -9.25 -3.41
C ALA A 146 -10.07 -8.35 -2.55
N VAL A 147 -9.50 -7.28 -3.12
CA VAL A 147 -8.46 -6.48 -2.48
C VAL A 147 -8.80 -5.00 -2.33
N GLU A 148 -9.65 -4.43 -3.20
CA GLU A 148 -9.96 -2.98 -3.27
C GLU A 148 -10.22 -2.34 -1.91
N LYS A 149 -11.00 -3.02 -1.05
CA LYS A 149 -11.32 -2.54 0.31
C LYS A 149 -10.13 -2.54 1.25
N ASN A 150 -9.22 -3.50 1.12
CA ASN A 150 -8.00 -3.55 1.92
C ASN A 150 -7.07 -2.41 1.49
N GLU A 151 -6.85 -2.25 0.18
CA GLU A 151 -5.96 -1.24 -0.39
C GLU A 151 -6.41 0.19 -0.10
N GLU A 152 -7.70 0.47 -0.26
CA GLU A 152 -8.27 1.78 0.09
C GLU A 152 -8.07 2.09 1.59
N HIS A 153 -8.31 1.09 2.44
CA HIS A 153 -8.15 1.19 3.88
C HIS A 153 -6.69 1.40 4.28
N HIS A 154 -5.76 0.63 3.71
CA HIS A 154 -4.34 0.72 4.01
C HIS A 154 -3.79 2.11 3.68
N LEU A 155 -4.05 2.62 2.47
CA LEU A 155 -3.62 3.95 2.02
C LEU A 155 -4.22 5.06 2.89
N HIS A 156 -5.51 5.00 3.21
CA HIS A 156 -6.17 6.00 4.03
C HIS A 156 -5.56 6.07 5.44
N HIS A 157 -5.31 4.91 6.06
CA HIS A 157 -4.78 4.83 7.41
C HIS A 157 -3.31 5.25 7.50
N ILE A 158 -2.48 4.82 6.56
CA ILE A 158 -1.06 5.19 6.59
C ILE A 158 -0.85 6.70 6.35
N GLN A 159 -1.70 7.34 5.54
CA GLN A 159 -1.71 8.80 5.41
C GLN A 159 -1.97 9.49 6.75
N GLY A 160 -2.94 8.97 7.53
CA GLY A 160 -3.21 9.43 8.89
C GLY A 160 -1.99 9.27 9.81
N TRP A 161 -1.39 8.07 9.85
CA TRP A 161 -0.22 7.82 10.68
C TRP A 161 0.97 8.70 10.33
N HIS A 162 1.28 8.82 9.04
CA HIS A 162 2.38 9.65 8.56
C HIS A 162 2.19 11.11 8.98
N ARG A 163 0.97 11.65 8.80
CA ARG A 163 0.61 13.01 9.23
C ARG A 163 0.77 13.20 10.74
N GLU A 164 0.18 12.32 11.54
CA GLU A 164 0.13 12.49 12.99
C GLU A 164 1.51 12.31 13.66
N LEU A 165 2.33 11.37 13.16
CA LEU A 165 3.70 11.20 13.62
C LEU A 165 4.59 12.40 13.26
N ALA A 166 4.39 13.01 12.08
CA ALA A 166 5.11 14.22 11.69
C ALA A 166 4.70 15.43 12.56
N ILE A 167 3.42 15.58 12.87
CA ILE A 167 2.92 16.61 13.79
C ILE A 167 3.53 16.42 15.18
N GLN A 168 3.57 15.19 15.70
CA GLN A 168 4.18 14.86 16.99
C GLN A 168 5.67 15.24 17.01
N ALA A 169 6.40 14.95 15.92
CA ALA A 169 7.83 15.27 15.79
C ALA A 169 8.15 16.76 15.90
N LEU A 170 7.22 17.62 15.47
CA LEU A 170 7.35 19.07 15.56
C LEU A 170 6.92 19.63 16.93
N GLY A 171 6.52 18.77 17.88
CA GLY A 171 5.98 19.18 19.18
C GLY A 171 4.57 19.77 19.09
N LEU A 172 3.89 19.60 17.97
CA LEU A 172 2.52 20.06 17.77
C LEU A 172 1.51 19.02 18.31
N PRO A 173 0.26 19.42 18.63
CA PRO A 173 -0.74 18.50 19.18
C PRO A 173 -1.14 17.41 18.16
N ALA A 174 -0.59 16.20 18.27
CA ALA A 174 -0.95 15.05 17.42
C ALA A 174 -2.08 14.21 18.02
N VAL A 175 -2.81 13.49 17.16
CA VAL A 175 -3.85 12.52 17.53
C VAL A 175 -3.35 11.12 17.15
N LEU A 176 -2.85 10.37 18.14
CA LEU A 176 -2.37 9.00 17.96
C LEU A 176 -3.20 8.02 18.80
N PRO A 177 -3.77 6.95 18.22
CA PRO A 177 -3.78 6.64 16.79
C PRO A 177 -4.58 7.68 15.97
N PRO A 178 -4.31 7.82 14.66
CA PRO A 178 -5.02 8.77 13.81
C PRO A 178 -6.53 8.46 13.77
N PRO A 179 -7.41 9.45 13.57
CA PRO A 179 -8.86 9.24 13.45
C PRO A 179 -9.24 8.17 12.42
N GLU A 180 -8.43 8.02 11.38
CA GLU A 180 -8.56 7.00 10.34
C GLU A 180 -8.46 5.59 10.94
N ALA A 181 -7.45 5.31 11.77
CA ALA A 181 -7.19 4.00 12.41
C ALA A 181 -8.34 3.47 13.29
N GLY A 182 -9.23 4.33 13.76
CA GLY A 182 -10.37 3.97 14.62
C GLY A 182 -11.66 3.58 13.87
N LYS A 183 -11.75 3.81 12.55
CA LYS A 183 -13.01 3.68 11.81
C LYS A 183 -13.21 2.27 11.26
N LYS A 184 -14.36 1.66 11.58
CA LYS A 184 -14.85 0.46 10.88
C LYS A 184 -15.52 0.88 9.57
N MET A 185 -15.30 0.11 8.51
CA MET A 185 -15.94 0.30 7.20
C MET A 185 -17.47 0.45 7.30
N GLY A 186 -18.02 1.39 6.53
CA GLY A 186 -19.47 1.63 6.38
C GLY A 186 -19.98 2.95 6.94
N GLN A 187 -19.19 3.63 7.76
CA GLN A 187 -19.38 5.06 8.02
C GLN A 187 -18.68 5.81 6.90
N GLY A 188 -19.47 6.40 5.99
CA GLY A 188 -18.99 6.90 4.70
C GLY A 188 -17.69 7.69 4.77
N LEU A 189 -16.90 7.59 3.70
CA LEU A 189 -15.66 8.34 3.44
C LEU A 189 -15.84 9.89 3.46
N GLY A 190 -17.03 10.40 3.83
CA GLY A 190 -17.25 11.79 4.23
C GLY A 190 -16.63 12.02 5.61
N GLY A 191 -15.30 12.10 5.64
CA GLY A 191 -14.53 12.31 6.85
C GLY A 191 -15.01 13.53 7.63
N THR A 192 -15.36 13.32 8.90
CA THR A 192 -15.33 14.42 9.87
C THR A 192 -13.88 14.94 9.86
N PRO A 193 -13.64 16.20 9.46
CA PRO A 193 -12.29 16.74 9.44
C PRO A 193 -11.67 16.62 10.83
N ARG A 194 -10.35 16.38 10.89
CA ARG A 194 -9.57 16.52 12.12
C ARG A 194 -9.97 17.86 12.76
N ALA A 195 -10.55 17.82 13.95
CA ALA A 195 -10.77 19.03 14.71
C ALA A 195 -9.39 19.54 15.14
N GLU A 196 -8.93 20.65 14.57
CA GLU A 196 -7.70 21.28 15.03
C GLU A 196 -7.92 21.75 16.48
N PRO A 197 -7.06 21.35 17.42
CA PRO A 197 -7.09 21.94 18.75
C PRO A 197 -6.81 23.43 18.61
N GLN A 198 -7.68 24.28 19.17
CA GLN A 198 -7.46 25.72 19.22
C GLN A 198 -6.16 26.01 19.97
N VAL A 199 -5.09 26.27 19.24
CA VAL A 199 -3.86 26.78 19.84
C VAL A 199 -4.10 28.27 20.10
N ALA A 200 -4.22 28.65 21.37
CA ALA A 200 -4.19 30.05 21.75
C ALA A 200 -2.82 30.60 21.37
N LEU A 201 -2.77 31.41 20.31
CA LEU A 201 -1.60 32.21 19.97
C LEU A 201 -1.41 33.22 21.11
N HIS A 202 -0.36 33.03 21.90
CA HIS A 202 0.14 33.99 22.87
C HIS A 202 1.32 34.76 22.28
#